data_AF-A0A928SSD7-F1
#
_entry.id   AF-A0A928SSD7-F1
#
_cell.length_a   1.000
_cell.length_b   1.000
_cell.length_c   1.000
_cell.angle_alpha   90.00
_cell.angle_beta   90.00
_cell.angle_gamma   90.00
#
_symmetry.space_group_name_H-M   'P 1'
#
loop_
_entity.id
_entity.type
_entity.pdbx_description
1 polymer ?
#
loop_
_entity_poly.entity_id
_entity_poly.type
_entity_poly.pdbx_seq_one_letter_code
_entity_poly.pdbx_strand_id
1 'polypeptide(L)'
;MRKSFNTLSALVVALGKDVLSGHFFLFVSRDRKRAKVLFFDGTGLCLFAKRLEKGRFAPVYERASDGVVRMTPSELALFIEGSAAVRVELSPPLLTLADLTPRWPQKKTTA
;
A
#
# COMPACT_ATOMS: atom_id res chain seq x y z
N MET A 1 8.09 1.71 17.86
CA MET A 1 8.57 2.15 16.53
C MET A 1 8.98 3.61 16.63
N ARG A 2 10.29 3.91 16.70
CA ARG A 2 10.83 5.27 16.89
C ARG A 2 11.24 5.97 15.57
N LYS A 3 11.33 5.22 14.46
CA LYS A 3 11.74 5.70 13.14
C LYS A 3 10.74 6.72 12.57
N SER A 4 11.23 7.78 11.93
CA SER A 4 10.44 8.83 11.26
C SER A 4 10.84 8.95 9.77
N PHE A 5 10.50 10.05 9.10
CA PHE A 5 10.73 10.31 7.67
C PHE A 5 12.05 9.75 7.12
N ASN A 6 13.20 10.27 7.59
CA ASN A 6 14.51 9.90 7.03
C ASN A 6 14.83 8.41 7.20
N THR A 7 14.62 7.86 8.40
CA THR A 7 14.94 6.45 8.66
C THR A 7 13.98 5.50 7.93
N LEU A 8 12.71 5.86 7.79
CA LEU A 8 11.75 5.05 7.04
C LEU A 8 12.04 5.14 5.53
N SER A 9 12.37 6.32 5.02
CA SER A 9 12.78 6.51 3.62
C SER A 9 14.04 5.68 3.31
N ALA A 10 15.02 5.66 4.21
CA ALA A 10 16.21 4.82 4.06
C ALA A 10 15.87 3.31 3.97
N LEU A 11 14.84 2.85 4.68
CA LEU A 11 14.37 1.46 4.56
C LEU A 11 13.72 1.19 3.20
N VAL A 12 12.92 2.12 2.69
CA VAL A 12 12.30 2.00 1.36
C VAL A 12 13.39 1.90 0.28
N VAL A 13 14.40 2.77 0.35
CA VAL A 13 15.55 2.75 -0.57
C VAL A 13 16.34 1.45 -0.44
N ALA A 14 16.58 0.95 0.78
CA ALA A 14 17.27 -0.32 1.01
C ALA A 14 16.49 -1.54 0.46
N LEU A 15 15.16 -1.42 0.30
CA LEU A 15 14.32 -2.42 -0.37
C LEU A 15 14.30 -2.28 -1.90
N GLY A 16 15.13 -1.38 -2.47
CA GLY A 16 15.18 -1.12 -3.90
C GLY A 16 13.92 -0.45 -4.45
N LYS A 17 13.20 0.30 -3.61
CA LYS A 17 11.99 1.03 -3.99
C LYS A 17 12.27 2.53 -4.02
N ASP A 18 11.57 3.22 -4.91
CA ASP A 18 11.59 4.67 -4.97
C ASP A 18 10.58 5.24 -3.97
N VAL A 19 11.05 6.11 -3.08
CA VAL A 19 10.22 6.79 -2.08
C VAL A 19 9.27 7.81 -2.74
N LEU A 20 9.65 8.36 -3.89
CA LEU A 20 8.92 9.41 -4.59
C LEU A 20 7.87 8.87 -5.56
N SER A 21 7.73 7.55 -5.68
CA SER A 21 6.87 6.90 -6.69
C SER A 21 5.36 7.06 -6.46
N GLY A 22 4.94 7.83 -5.44
CA GLY A 22 3.54 7.95 -5.02
C GLY A 22 2.97 6.68 -4.36
N HIS A 23 3.79 5.66 -4.09
CA HIS A 23 3.35 4.46 -3.38
C HIS A 23 3.23 4.71 -1.87
N PHE A 24 2.29 3.99 -1.25
CA PHE A 24 2.16 3.94 0.20
C PHE A 24 3.00 2.80 0.78
N PHE A 25 3.96 3.15 1.64
CA PHE A 25 4.82 2.20 2.33
C PHE A 25 4.33 2.02 3.77
N LEU A 26 3.71 0.86 4.04
CA LEU A 26 3.19 0.51 5.37
C LEU A 26 4.25 -0.18 6.23
N PHE A 27 4.48 0.36 7.42
CA PHE A 27 5.35 -0.19 8.45
C PHE A 27 4.55 -0.51 9.71
N VAL A 28 4.66 -1.75 10.18
CA VAL A 28 3.97 -2.22 11.40
C VAL A 28 5.00 -2.49 12.48
N SER A 29 4.74 -2.04 13.71
CA SER A 29 5.62 -2.36 14.84
C SER A 29 5.55 -3.85 15.20
N ARG A 30 6.62 -4.38 15.81
CA ARG A 30 6.70 -5.79 16.25
C ARG A 30 5.56 -6.19 17.20
N ASP A 31 5.09 -5.28 18.06
CA ASP A 31 3.94 -5.51 18.96
C ASP A 31 2.57 -5.41 18.26
N ARG A 32 2.55 -5.08 16.96
CA ARG A 32 1.36 -4.81 16.13
C ARG A 32 0.42 -3.75 16.68
N LYS A 33 0.86 -2.89 17.61
CA LYS A 33 0.02 -1.81 18.16
C LYS A 33 0.17 -0.49 17.43
N ARG A 34 1.19 -0.33 16.58
CA ARG A 34 1.46 0.90 15.84
C ARG A 34 1.69 0.59 14.36
N ALA A 35 1.13 1.43 13.51
CA ALA A 35 1.35 1.42 12.08
C ALA A 35 1.79 2.82 11.62
N LYS A 36 2.66 2.87 10.63
CA LYS A 36 3.09 4.09 9.95
C LYS A 36 2.96 3.89 8.45
N VAL A 37 2.43 4.88 7.75
CA VAL A 37 2.37 4.90 6.29
C VAL A 37 3.18 6.08 5.79
N LEU A 38 4.28 5.79 5.10
CA LEU A 38 5.12 6.79 4.44
C LEU A 38 4.74 6.87 2.97
N PHE A 39 4.55 8.06 2.43
CA PHE A 39 4.30 8.28 1.01
C PHE A 39 4.76 9.69 0.61
N PHE A 40 5.01 9.90 -0.68
CA PHE A 40 5.27 11.21 -1.25
C PHE A 40 4.03 11.71 -1.98
N ASP A 41 3.59 12.93 -1.69
CA ASP A 41 2.36 13.51 -2.28
C ASP A 41 2.59 14.30 -3.57
N GLY A 42 3.83 14.33 -4.06
CA GLY A 42 4.27 15.16 -5.20
C GLY A 42 5.05 16.41 -4.77
N THR A 43 4.85 16.89 -3.54
CA THR A 43 5.51 18.08 -3.01
C THR A 43 6.36 17.80 -1.78
N GLY A 44 5.99 16.80 -0.98
CA GLY A 44 6.65 16.47 0.27
C GLY A 44 6.42 15.04 0.72
N LEU A 45 7.24 14.60 1.68
CA LEU A 45 7.03 13.34 2.37
C LEU A 45 5.94 13.49 3.42
N CYS A 46 4.95 12.62 3.36
CA CYS A 46 3.87 12.52 4.32
C CYS A 46 4.07 11.27 5.18
N LEU A 47 3.75 11.38 6.46
CA LEU A 47 3.81 10.26 7.40
C LEU A 47 2.52 10.20 8.22
N PHE A 48 1.68 9.24 7.89
CA PHE A 48 0.56 8.86 8.75
C PHE A 48 1.06 7.93 9.86
N ALA A 49 0.64 8.13 11.10
CA ALA A 49 0.98 7.27 12.22
C ALA A 49 -0.26 6.99 13.08
N LYS A 50 -0.63 5.70 13.22
CA LYS A 50 -1.76 5.26 14.05
C LYS A 50 -1.29 4.31 15.13
N ARG A 51 -1.81 4.50 16.34
CA ARG A 51 -1.70 3.56 17.46
C ARG A 51 -3.10 3.04 17.79
N LEU A 52 -3.24 1.73 17.91
CA LEU A 52 -4.45 1.13 18.44
C LEU A 52 -4.36 1.12 19.97
N GLU A 53 -5.30 1.77 20.64
CA GLU A 53 -5.40 1.75 22.11
C GLU A 53 -5.90 0.38 22.63
N LYS A 54 -6.69 -0.34 21.80
CA LYS A 54 -7.15 -1.70 22.05
C LYS A 54 -6.88 -2.59 20.84
N GLY A 55 -6.55 -3.85 21.08
CA GLY A 55 -6.26 -4.82 20.01
C GLY A 55 -4.88 -4.67 19.36
N ARG A 56 -4.72 -5.27 18.18
CA ARG A 56 -3.49 -5.32 17.39
C ARG A 56 -3.85 -5.34 15.90
N PHE A 57 -3.07 -4.67 15.06
CA PHE A 57 -3.18 -4.76 13.61
C PHE A 57 -3.04 -6.21 13.14
N ALA A 58 -3.71 -6.58 12.03
CA ALA A 58 -3.64 -7.92 11.47
C ALA A 58 -2.20 -8.34 11.11
N PRO A 59 -1.79 -9.62 11.31
CA PRO A 59 -0.44 -10.10 11.03
C PRO A 59 -0.24 -10.37 9.52
N VAL A 60 -0.44 -9.35 8.69
CA VAL A 60 -0.48 -9.48 7.23
C VAL A 60 0.83 -9.99 6.61
N TYR A 61 1.97 -9.79 7.27
CA TYR A 61 3.29 -10.19 6.77
C TYR A 61 3.63 -11.68 6.99
N GLU A 62 2.92 -12.39 7.89
CA GLU A 62 3.18 -13.81 8.16
C GLU A 62 2.74 -14.75 7.01
N ARG A 63 1.92 -14.23 6.09
CA ARG A 63 1.40 -14.97 4.93
C ARG A 63 1.93 -14.44 3.61
N ALA A 64 3.02 -13.66 3.61
CA ALA A 64 3.71 -13.23 2.41
C ALA A 64 4.94 -14.12 2.19
N SER A 65 5.05 -14.75 1.02
CA SER A 65 6.18 -15.63 0.67
C SER A 65 7.51 -14.88 0.60
N ASP A 66 7.48 -13.58 0.32
CA ASP A 66 8.65 -12.69 0.20
C ASP A 66 8.70 -11.63 1.32
N GLY A 67 7.80 -11.70 2.30
CA GLY A 67 7.67 -10.71 3.37
C GLY A 67 7.10 -9.35 2.92
N VAL A 68 6.67 -9.20 1.66
CA VAL A 68 6.09 -7.97 1.12
C VAL A 68 4.60 -8.18 0.87
N VAL A 69 3.76 -7.24 1.31
CA VAL A 69 2.31 -7.30 1.10
C VAL A 69 1.92 -6.15 0.17
N ARG A 70 1.35 -6.49 -0.99
CA ARG A 70 0.67 -5.51 -1.84
C ARG A 70 -0.77 -5.37 -1.37
N MET A 71 -1.25 -4.13 -1.30
CA MET A 71 -2.60 -3.80 -0.86
C MET A 71 -3.16 -2.72 -1.76
N THR A 72 -4.44 -2.83 -2.08
CA THR A 72 -5.24 -1.75 -2.64
C THR A 72 -5.46 -0.65 -1.59
N PRO A 73 -5.82 0.58 -1.99
CA PRO A 73 -6.19 1.63 -1.04
C PRO A 73 -7.30 1.23 -0.07
N SER A 74 -8.30 0.45 -0.54
CA SER A 74 -9.41 -0.05 0.28
C SER A 74 -8.93 -1.03 1.36
N GLU A 75 -8.04 -1.96 1.00
CA GLU A 75 -7.45 -2.90 1.96
C GLU A 75 -6.56 -2.18 2.97
N LEU A 76 -5.80 -1.16 2.53
CA LEU A 76 -5.04 -0.30 3.43
C LEU A 76 -5.99 0.42 4.40
N ALA A 77 -7.10 0.98 3.93
CA ALA A 77 -8.07 1.65 4.79
C ALA A 77 -8.64 0.70 5.87
N LEU A 78 -9.07 -0.50 5.49
CA LEU A 78 -9.52 -1.51 6.46
C LEU A 78 -8.42 -1.89 7.46
N PHE A 79 -7.20 -2.08 6.98
CA PHE A 79 -6.06 -2.39 7.84
C PHE A 79 -5.83 -1.25 8.85
N ILE A 80 -5.87 0.00 8.39
CA ILE A 80 -5.70 1.17 9.25
C ILE A 80 -6.82 1.27 10.27
N GLU A 81 -8.06 0.88 9.96
CA GLU A 81 -9.14 0.75 10.95
C GLU A 81 -8.97 -0.38 11.97
N GLY A 82 -7.89 -1.16 11.88
CA GLY A 82 -7.62 -2.27 12.78
C GLY A 82 -8.49 -3.49 12.49
N SER A 83 -9.10 -3.55 11.30
CA SER A 83 -9.89 -4.69 10.86
C SER A 83 -9.04 -5.95 10.78
N ALA A 84 -9.64 -7.10 11.12
CA ALA A 84 -9.06 -8.41 10.87
C ALA A 84 -9.36 -8.91 9.44
N ALA A 85 -10.34 -8.31 8.74
CA ALA A 85 -10.73 -8.63 7.38
C ALA A 85 -9.76 -7.99 6.36
N VAL A 86 -8.47 -8.21 6.57
CA VAL A 86 -7.42 -7.72 5.69
C VAL A 86 -6.97 -8.90 4.83
N ARG A 87 -6.96 -8.74 3.50
CA ARG A 87 -6.77 -9.78 2.47
C ARG A 87 -8.01 -10.63 2.11
N VAL A 88 -9.20 -10.14 2.40
CA VAL A 88 -10.35 -10.52 1.56
C VAL A 88 -10.21 -9.70 0.29
N GLU A 89 -10.34 -10.31 -0.88
CA GLU A 89 -10.36 -9.54 -2.13
C GLU A 89 -11.58 -8.61 -2.10
N LEU A 90 -11.36 -7.35 -1.76
CA LEU A 90 -12.41 -6.33 -1.61
C LEU A 90 -12.79 -5.70 -2.95
N SER A 91 -11.90 -5.81 -3.93
CA SER A 91 -12.01 -5.16 -5.22
C SER A 91 -11.39 -6.07 -6.27
N PRO A 92 -11.92 -6.07 -7.51
CA PRO A 92 -11.32 -6.81 -8.61
C PRO A 92 -9.83 -6.46 -8.81
N PRO A 93 -9.07 -7.30 -9.53
CA PRO A 93 -7.69 -7.02 -9.89
C PRO A 93 -7.53 -5.65 -10.58
N LEU A 94 -6.37 -5.03 -10.38
CA LEU A 94 -6.05 -3.76 -11.05
C LEU A 94 -6.09 -3.92 -12.57
N LEU A 95 -6.68 -2.93 -13.23
CA LEU A 95 -6.67 -2.87 -14.69
C LEU A 95 -5.24 -2.82 -15.20
N THR A 96 -4.98 -3.62 -16.22
CA THR A 96 -3.79 -3.58 -17.05
C THR A 96 -4.12 -2.89 -18.38
N LEU A 97 -3.09 -2.51 -19.13
CA LEU A 97 -3.29 -1.97 -20.48
C LEU A 97 -4.02 -2.96 -21.40
N ALA A 98 -3.91 -4.26 -21.15
CA ALA A 98 -4.64 -5.29 -21.90
C ALA A 98 -6.15 -5.26 -21.63
N ASP A 99 -6.58 -4.80 -20.46
CA ASP A 99 -7.99 -4.70 -20.10
C ASP A 99 -8.68 -3.48 -20.75
N LEU A 100 -7.89 -2.51 -21.21
CA LEU A 100 -8.36 -1.26 -21.82
C LEU A 100 -8.67 -1.40 -23.33
N THR A 101 -8.81 -2.62 -23.85
CA THR A 101 -9.19 -2.82 -25.26
C THR A 101 -10.45 -2.02 -25.59
N PRO A 102 -10.38 -1.09 -26.56
CA PRO A 102 -11.52 -0.25 -26.89
C PRO A 102 -12.66 -1.14 -27.42
N ARG A 103 -13.77 -1.17 -26.68
CA ARG A 103 -14.98 -1.93 -27.04
C ARG A 103 -15.82 -1.25 -28.12
N TRP A 104 -15.43 -0.05 -28.55
CA TRP A 104 -16.15 0.70 -29.58
C TRP A 104 -15.70 0.28 -30.98
N PRO A 105 -16.63 0.15 -31.96
CA PRO A 105 -16.26 -0.14 -33.34
C PRO A 105 -15.30 0.93 -33.87
N GLN A 106 -14.08 0.51 -34.19
CA GLN A 106 -13.11 1.34 -34.87
C GLN A 106 -13.66 1.63 -36.27
N LYS A 107 -13.99 2.89 -36.56
CA LYS A 107 -14.35 3.30 -37.92
C LYS A 107 -13.15 2.97 -38.81
N LYS A 108 -13.36 2.11 -39.81
CA LYS A 108 -12.35 1.85 -40.84
C LYS A 108 -12.16 3.16 -41.60
N THR A 109 -11.02 3.83 -41.40
CA THR A 109 -10.57 4.89 -42.30
C THR A 109 -10.17 4.19 -43.60
N THR A 110 -11.13 4.07 -44.52
CA THR A 110 -10.83 3.84 -45.93
C THR A 110 -10.14 5.08 -46.48
N ALA A 111 -8.88 4.91 -46.87
CA ALA A 111 -8.17 5.81 -47.76
C ALA A 111 -8.69 5.66 -49.19
#